data_AF-A0A933LDK5-F1
#
_entry.id   AF-A0A933LDK5-F1
#
_cell.length_a   1.000
_cell.length_b   1.000
_cell.length_c   1.000
_cell.angle_alpha   90.00
_cell.angle_beta   90.00
_cell.angle_gamma   90.00
#
_symmetry.space_group_name_H-M   'P 1'
#
loop_
_entity.id
_entity.type
_entity.pdbx_description
1 polymer ?
#
loop_
_entity_poly.entity_id
_entity_poly.type
_entity_poly.pdbx_seq_one_letter_code
_entity_poly.pdbx_strand_id
1 'polypeptide(L)'
;MGDAPVTRKHYDALVVGSGIGGMESALKLGDMGYKVLVVEKEPSVGGKMILLSKVFPTLDCASCISTPKMGATIHHPNVDVMTYAEVKGIRGNGGDGNGNGPVGYHAKIKQKPKFVDEAACTGCRQCEMACNVAVPDEYNADMVSRRAAFIAFPQAVPKKAVITREGQSPCTYECPAGIKAHGYVARVRSGELDQAFDLVLETTPLVGSLGRTCYAPCEGECTRGELEGPLPIRRLKRFVADERYGKVRAG
;
A
#
# COMPACT_ATOMS: atom_id res chain seq x y z
N MET A 1 10.00 7.30 18.55
CA MET A 1 9.33 7.70 17.29
C MET A 1 9.64 9.16 17.06
N GLY A 2 10.61 9.48 16.20
CA GLY A 2 10.84 10.87 15.80
C GLY A 2 9.78 11.29 14.79
N ASP A 3 9.22 12.48 14.94
CA ASP A 3 8.33 13.07 13.94
C ASP A 3 9.07 13.13 12.59
N ALA A 4 8.43 12.63 11.53
CA ALA A 4 8.97 12.70 10.19
C ALA A 4 9.22 14.17 9.78
N PRO A 5 10.26 14.47 8.98
CA PRO A 5 10.59 15.83 8.58
C PRO A 5 9.39 16.50 7.91
N VAL A 6 8.93 17.61 8.48
CA VAL A 6 7.81 18.39 7.94
C VAL A 6 8.32 19.28 6.81
N THR A 7 8.09 18.87 5.56
CA THR A 7 8.37 19.69 4.39
C THR A 7 7.28 20.75 4.23
N ARG A 8 7.64 22.03 4.29
CA ARG A 8 6.73 23.14 3.97
C ARG A 8 6.85 23.49 2.48
N LYS A 9 5.74 23.43 1.76
CA LYS A 9 5.62 23.87 0.36
C LYS A 9 4.49 24.87 0.25
N HIS A 10 4.64 25.82 -0.66
CA HIS A 10 3.64 26.86 -0.94
C HIS A 10 2.94 26.56 -2.26
N TYR A 11 1.61 26.63 -2.23
CA TYR A 11 0.72 26.46 -3.37
C TYR A 11 -0.35 27.54 -3.31
N ASP A 12 -0.87 27.92 -4.48
CA ASP A 12 -1.92 28.94 -4.60
C ASP A 12 -3.30 28.35 -4.29
N ALA A 13 -3.49 27.07 -4.60
CA ALA A 13 -4.74 26.35 -4.33
C ALA A 13 -4.48 24.91 -3.86
N LEU A 14 -5.39 24.41 -3.01
CA LEU A 14 -5.44 23.03 -2.55
C LEU A 14 -6.76 22.40 -2.98
N VAL A 15 -6.70 21.30 -3.72
CA VAL A 15 -7.85 20.48 -4.09
C VAL A 15 -7.80 19.17 -3.30
N VAL A 16 -8.87 18.89 -2.55
CA VAL A 16 -8.98 17.68 -1.73
C VAL A 16 -9.88 16.67 -2.45
N GLY A 17 -9.27 15.60 -2.94
CA GLY A 17 -9.92 14.56 -3.74
C GLY A 17 -9.77 14.78 -5.25
N SER A 18 -9.45 13.71 -5.96
CA SER A 18 -9.16 13.69 -7.40
C SER A 18 -10.20 12.90 -8.21
N GLY A 19 -11.47 13.01 -7.80
CA GLY A 19 -12.59 12.64 -8.66
C GLY A 19 -12.73 13.59 -9.85
N ILE A 20 -13.73 13.36 -10.69
CA ILE A 20 -13.92 14.14 -11.92
C ILE A 20 -13.94 15.66 -11.70
N GLY A 21 -14.65 16.14 -10.66
CA GLY A 21 -14.72 17.56 -10.32
C GLY A 21 -13.40 18.11 -9.76
N GLY A 22 -12.69 17.32 -8.95
CA GLY A 22 -11.40 17.73 -8.39
C GLY A 22 -10.31 17.85 -9.46
N MET A 23 -10.24 16.87 -10.36
CA MET A 23 -9.34 16.91 -11.51
C MET A 23 -9.65 18.09 -12.43
N GLU A 24 -10.93 18.35 -12.74
CA GLU A 24 -11.31 19.49 -13.58
C GLU A 24 -10.93 20.82 -12.92
N SER A 25 -11.20 20.96 -11.62
CA SER A 25 -10.87 22.18 -10.87
C SER A 25 -9.36 22.43 -10.86
N ALA A 26 -8.57 21.37 -10.64
CA ALA A 26 -7.11 21.46 -10.64
C ALA A 26 -6.55 21.81 -12.02
N LEU A 27 -7.06 21.19 -13.07
CA LEU A 27 -6.64 21.49 -14.45
C LEU A 27 -6.95 22.94 -14.82
N LYS A 28 -8.17 23.45 -14.53
CA LYS A 28 -8.54 24.83 -14.86
C LYS A 28 -7.72 25.85 -14.09
N LEU A 29 -7.48 25.64 -12.80
CA LEU A 29 -6.61 26.51 -12.01
C LEU A 29 -5.15 26.44 -12.53
N GLY A 30 -4.68 25.27 -12.91
CA GLY A 30 -3.36 25.06 -13.50
C GLY A 30 -3.20 25.78 -14.86
N ASP A 31 -4.20 25.70 -15.73
CA ASP A 31 -4.27 26.37 -17.04
C ASP A 31 -4.26 27.90 -16.87
N MET A 32 -4.86 28.42 -15.79
CA MET A 32 -4.82 29.84 -15.41
C MET A 32 -3.47 30.29 -14.83
N GLY A 33 -2.52 29.36 -14.64
CA GLY A 33 -1.17 29.66 -14.15
C GLY A 33 -0.99 29.54 -12.64
N TYR A 34 -2.01 29.09 -11.89
CA TYR A 34 -1.89 28.86 -10.45
C TYR A 34 -1.19 27.53 -10.15
N LYS A 35 -0.34 27.51 -9.12
CA LYS A 35 0.24 26.27 -8.59
C LYS A 35 -0.77 25.57 -7.71
N VAL A 36 -1.26 24.42 -8.15
CA VAL A 36 -2.30 23.65 -7.47
C VAL A 36 -1.70 22.39 -6.87
N LEU A 37 -2.05 22.11 -5.61
CA LEU A 37 -1.82 20.82 -4.99
C LEU A 37 -3.10 20.01 -4.97
N VAL A 38 -3.08 18.80 -5.52
CA VAL A 38 -4.18 17.83 -5.42
C VAL A 38 -3.79 16.75 -4.42
N VAL A 39 -4.63 16.51 -3.41
CA VAL A 39 -4.42 15.44 -2.42
C VAL A 39 -5.46 14.35 -2.64
N GLU A 40 -5.02 13.15 -2.97
CA GLU A 40 -5.88 11.98 -3.20
C GLU A 40 -5.63 10.91 -2.13
N LYS A 41 -6.71 10.45 -1.49
CA LYS A 41 -6.68 9.43 -0.45
C LYS A 41 -6.27 8.08 -1.00
N GLU A 42 -6.74 7.74 -2.19
CA GLU A 42 -6.49 6.45 -2.83
C GLU A 42 -5.15 6.42 -3.59
N PRO A 43 -4.63 5.24 -3.99
CA PRO A 43 -3.35 5.14 -4.67
C PRO A 43 -3.32 5.77 -6.07
N SER A 44 -4.50 6.00 -6.65
CA SER A 44 -4.71 6.48 -8.02
C SER A 44 -5.78 7.57 -8.03
N VAL A 45 -5.66 8.49 -8.99
CA VAL A 45 -6.72 9.45 -9.30
C VAL A 45 -7.88 8.78 -10.06
N GLY A 46 -9.01 9.49 -10.21
CA GLY A 46 -10.18 9.06 -10.98
C GLY A 46 -11.50 9.11 -10.19
N GLY A 47 -11.44 8.88 -8.87
CA GLY A 47 -12.59 8.89 -7.98
C GLY A 47 -13.64 7.82 -8.34
N LYS A 48 -14.92 8.10 -8.14
CA LYS A 48 -15.99 7.12 -8.39
C LYS A 48 -16.34 6.92 -9.86
N MET A 49 -16.06 7.91 -10.71
CA MET A 49 -16.41 7.86 -12.13
C MET A 49 -15.69 6.71 -12.85
N ILE A 50 -14.45 6.40 -12.47
CA ILE A 50 -13.67 5.31 -13.09
C ILE A 50 -14.24 3.92 -12.79
N LEU A 51 -15.09 3.79 -11.74
CA LEU A 51 -15.76 2.54 -11.38
C LEU A 51 -16.99 2.27 -12.26
N LEU A 52 -17.48 3.28 -12.99
CA LEU A 52 -18.66 3.14 -13.83
C LEU A 52 -18.27 2.54 -15.19
N SER A 53 -19.14 1.69 -15.73
CA SER A 53 -18.98 1.22 -17.12
C SER A 53 -19.35 2.33 -18.10
N LYS A 54 -20.54 2.91 -17.94
CA LYS A 54 -21.12 3.93 -18.81
C LYS A 54 -21.62 5.14 -18.02
N VAL A 55 -21.68 6.29 -18.66
CA VAL A 55 -22.26 7.51 -18.09
C VAL A 55 -23.51 7.93 -18.85
N PHE A 56 -24.58 8.26 -18.13
CA PHE A 56 -25.80 8.81 -18.72
C PHE A 56 -25.61 10.31 -19.03
N PRO A 57 -26.33 10.88 -20.02
CA PRO A 57 -27.29 10.24 -20.93
C PRO A 57 -26.67 9.64 -22.19
N THR A 58 -25.40 9.96 -22.49
CA THR A 58 -24.75 9.63 -23.77
C THR A 58 -24.36 8.16 -23.89
N LEU A 59 -24.30 7.42 -22.77
CA LEU A 59 -23.84 6.04 -22.69
C LEU A 59 -22.40 5.85 -23.18
N ASP A 60 -21.59 6.88 -23.02
CA ASP A 60 -20.15 6.82 -23.25
C ASP A 60 -19.45 5.98 -22.18
N CYS A 61 -18.33 5.37 -22.54
CA CYS A 61 -17.49 4.66 -21.59
C CYS A 61 -16.89 5.65 -20.57
N ALA A 62 -17.08 5.40 -19.28
CA ALA A 62 -16.60 6.33 -18.24
C ALA A 62 -15.07 6.44 -18.24
N SER A 63 -14.36 5.34 -18.52
CA SER A 63 -12.90 5.33 -18.67
C SER A 63 -12.44 6.17 -19.84
N CYS A 64 -13.17 6.18 -20.97
CA CYS A 64 -12.81 6.99 -22.14
C CYS A 64 -12.82 8.51 -21.85
N ILE A 65 -13.64 8.96 -20.88
CA ILE A 65 -13.72 10.38 -20.50
C ILE A 65 -12.75 10.69 -19.35
N SER A 66 -12.64 9.78 -18.37
CA SER A 66 -11.87 10.02 -17.15
C SER A 66 -10.37 9.80 -17.32
N THR A 67 -9.93 8.75 -18.03
CA THR A 67 -8.51 8.43 -18.19
C THR A 67 -7.68 9.55 -18.85
N PRO A 68 -8.17 10.26 -19.90
CA PRO A 68 -7.44 11.41 -20.44
C PRO A 68 -7.25 12.54 -19.42
N LYS A 69 -8.27 12.81 -18.59
CA LYS A 69 -8.17 13.81 -17.51
C LYS A 69 -7.22 13.36 -16.42
N MET A 70 -7.24 12.08 -16.05
CA MET A 70 -6.29 11.51 -15.08
C MET A 70 -4.84 11.69 -15.55
N GLY A 71 -4.56 11.39 -16.83
CA GLY A 71 -3.25 11.62 -17.44
C GLY A 71 -2.88 13.11 -17.47
N ALA A 72 -3.81 13.97 -17.89
CA ALA A 72 -3.58 15.41 -17.92
C ALA A 72 -3.26 15.96 -16.53
N THR A 73 -4.01 15.58 -15.48
CA THR A 73 -3.78 16.08 -14.12
C THR A 73 -2.42 15.67 -13.55
N ILE A 74 -1.96 14.44 -13.81
CA ILE A 74 -0.64 13.97 -13.33
C ILE A 74 0.53 14.62 -14.08
N HIS A 75 0.35 14.95 -15.36
CA HIS A 75 1.42 15.50 -16.20
C HIS A 75 1.36 17.02 -16.38
N HIS A 76 0.43 17.71 -15.70
CA HIS A 76 0.26 19.14 -15.84
C HIS A 76 1.39 19.91 -15.11
N PRO A 77 2.07 20.88 -15.74
CA PRO A 77 3.24 21.54 -15.16
C PRO A 77 2.96 22.35 -13.89
N ASN A 78 1.72 22.85 -13.72
CA ASN A 78 1.30 23.62 -12.54
C ASN A 78 0.46 22.81 -11.53
N VAL A 79 0.30 21.49 -11.72
CA VAL A 79 -0.48 20.65 -10.79
C VAL A 79 0.41 19.57 -10.20
N ASP A 80 0.63 19.66 -8.89
CA ASP A 80 1.28 18.60 -8.13
C ASP A 80 0.22 17.68 -7.54
N VAL A 81 0.37 16.37 -7.70
CA VAL A 81 -0.58 15.39 -7.17
C VAL A 81 0.08 14.50 -6.12
N MET A 82 -0.47 14.50 -4.91
CA MET A 82 -0.09 13.59 -3.83
C MET A 82 -1.13 12.47 -3.72
N THR A 83 -0.85 11.33 -4.35
CA THR A 83 -1.69 10.13 -4.19
C THR A 83 -1.33 9.37 -2.91
N TYR A 84 -2.30 8.60 -2.42
CA TYR A 84 -2.19 7.88 -1.16
C TYR A 84 -1.90 8.81 0.04
N ALA A 85 -2.52 9.98 0.06
CA ALA A 85 -2.32 11.01 1.07
C ALA A 85 -3.65 11.58 1.58
N GLU A 86 -3.67 12.02 2.84
CA GLU A 86 -4.88 12.54 3.47
C GLU A 86 -4.63 13.88 4.14
N VAL A 87 -5.54 14.83 3.95
CA VAL A 87 -5.56 16.08 4.72
C VAL A 87 -6.07 15.78 6.13
N LYS A 88 -5.24 16.04 7.14
CA LYS A 88 -5.59 15.84 8.57
C LYS A 88 -6.19 17.08 9.22
N GLY A 89 -5.96 18.26 8.66
CA GLY A 89 -6.57 19.49 9.13
C GLY A 89 -6.10 20.70 8.34
N ILE A 90 -6.97 21.70 8.26
CA ILE A 90 -6.72 22.98 7.60
C ILE A 90 -6.95 24.06 8.64
N ARG A 91 -5.97 24.96 8.80
CA ARG A 91 -6.09 26.14 9.68
C ARG A 91 -5.96 27.39 8.82
N GLY A 92 -6.88 28.32 8.97
CA GLY A 92 -6.71 29.66 8.41
C GLY A 92 -5.65 30.42 9.22
N ASN A 93 -4.70 31.03 8.55
CA ASN A 93 -4.05 32.22 9.08
C ASN A 93 -5.01 33.37 8.77
N GLY A 94 -5.86 33.71 9.75
CA GLY A 94 -6.47 35.03 9.73
C GLY A 94 -5.33 36.04 9.88
N GLY A 95 -5.33 37.09 9.07
CA GLY A 95 -4.54 38.27 9.41
C GLY A 95 -4.94 38.67 10.83
N ASP A 96 -3.97 38.66 11.74
CA ASP A 96 -4.02 39.24 13.08
C ASP A 96 -4.88 40.49 12.99
N GLY A 97 -6.10 40.46 13.57
CA GLY A 97 -7.33 41.25 13.27
C GLY A 97 -7.24 42.77 13.04
N ASN A 98 -6.26 43.20 12.25
CA ASN A 98 -5.74 44.52 11.91
C ASN A 98 -5.42 44.59 10.40
N GLY A 99 -5.85 43.61 9.60
CA GLY A 99 -5.91 43.73 8.13
C GLY A 99 -4.59 43.74 7.36
N ASN A 100 -3.43 43.47 7.97
CA ASN A 100 -2.11 43.59 7.31
C ASN A 100 -1.30 42.28 7.14
N GLY A 101 -1.86 41.11 7.50
CA GLY A 101 -1.21 39.81 7.29
C GLY A 101 -1.73 39.07 6.04
N PRO A 102 -0.90 38.26 5.35
CA PRO A 102 -1.36 37.47 4.21
C PRO A 102 -2.42 36.46 4.64
N VAL A 103 -3.63 36.64 4.12
CA VAL A 103 -4.76 35.72 4.32
C VAL A 103 -4.44 34.42 3.61
N GLY A 104 -4.37 33.31 4.34
CA GLY A 104 -3.99 32.03 3.76
C GLY A 104 -4.36 30.82 4.63
N TYR A 105 -4.07 29.62 4.12
CA TYR A 105 -4.38 28.37 4.80
C TYR A 105 -3.12 27.53 5.01
N HIS A 106 -3.01 26.92 6.19
CA HIS A 106 -2.02 25.90 6.52
C HIS A 106 -2.71 24.54 6.58
N ALA A 107 -2.45 23.68 5.60
CA ALA A 107 -2.96 22.32 5.56
C ALA A 107 -1.90 21.32 6.04
N LYS A 108 -2.29 20.41 6.95
CA LYS A 108 -1.46 19.27 7.37
C LYS A 108 -1.84 18.05 6.53
N ILE A 109 -0.90 17.53 5.75
CA ILE A 109 -1.11 16.37 4.88
C ILE A 109 -0.30 15.19 5.41
N LYS A 110 -0.94 14.04 5.55
CA LYS A 110 -0.30 12.77 5.91
C LYS A 110 -0.13 11.94 4.64
N GLN A 111 1.10 11.80 4.17
CA GLN A 111 1.45 10.83 3.14
C GLN A 111 1.45 9.42 3.75
N LYS A 112 0.65 8.50 3.22
CA LYS A 112 0.70 7.10 3.63
C LYS A 112 1.90 6.42 2.97
N PRO A 113 2.61 5.53 3.68
CA PRO A 113 3.74 4.81 3.11
C PRO A 113 3.24 3.84 2.04
N LYS A 114 3.76 3.96 0.81
CA LYS A 114 3.45 3.03 -0.28
C LYS A 114 4.29 1.75 -0.21
N PHE A 115 5.37 1.76 0.59
CA PHE A 115 6.37 0.68 0.75
C PHE A 115 6.99 0.20 -0.56
N VAL A 116 6.93 1.03 -1.58
CA VAL A 116 7.54 0.84 -2.90
C VAL A 116 8.23 2.15 -3.24
N ASP A 117 9.43 2.07 -3.80
CA ASP A 117 10.06 3.22 -4.41
C ASP A 117 9.32 3.58 -5.71
N GLU A 118 8.59 4.69 -5.68
CA GLU A 118 7.81 5.15 -6.82
C GLU A 118 8.68 5.52 -8.03
N ALA A 119 9.92 5.98 -7.81
CA ALA A 119 10.82 6.32 -8.90
C ALA A 119 11.28 5.05 -9.64
N ALA A 120 11.60 3.98 -8.90
CA ALA A 120 12.02 2.70 -9.46
C ALA A 120 10.86 1.83 -9.98
N CYS A 121 9.63 2.04 -9.50
CA CYS A 121 8.48 1.22 -9.88
C CYS A 121 8.08 1.46 -11.34
N THR A 122 8.16 0.41 -12.17
CA THR A 122 7.76 0.46 -13.59
C THR A 122 6.27 0.20 -13.83
N GLY A 123 5.53 -0.25 -12.81
CA GLY A 123 4.12 -0.63 -12.96
C GLY A 123 3.89 -1.96 -13.70
N CYS A 124 4.89 -2.85 -13.73
CA CYS A 124 4.86 -4.13 -14.44
C CYS A 124 3.95 -5.21 -13.84
N ARG A 125 3.45 -5.01 -12.61
CA ARG A 125 2.57 -5.95 -11.86
C ARG A 125 3.18 -7.30 -11.49
N GLN A 126 4.49 -7.52 -11.68
CA GLN A 126 5.14 -8.76 -11.23
C GLN A 126 5.04 -8.97 -9.71
N CYS A 127 4.96 -7.89 -8.93
CA CYS A 127 4.74 -7.95 -7.49
C CYS A 127 3.38 -8.56 -7.11
N GLU A 128 2.33 -8.35 -7.92
CA GLU A 128 1.02 -8.99 -7.70
C GLU A 128 1.12 -10.50 -7.90
N MET A 129 1.83 -10.94 -8.93
CA MET A 129 2.01 -12.36 -9.23
C MET A 129 2.84 -13.08 -8.15
N ALA A 130 3.86 -12.43 -7.62
CA ALA A 130 4.70 -12.97 -6.56
C ALA A 130 4.02 -12.93 -5.17
N CYS A 131 3.04 -12.05 -4.97
CA CYS A 131 2.38 -11.89 -3.68
C CYS A 131 1.41 -13.05 -3.43
N ASN A 132 1.64 -13.79 -2.34
CA ASN A 132 0.76 -14.88 -1.90
C ASN A 132 -0.27 -14.45 -0.85
N VAL A 133 -0.25 -13.20 -0.41
CA VAL A 133 -1.21 -12.65 0.55
C VAL A 133 -2.42 -12.13 -0.20
N ALA A 134 -3.58 -12.77 0.02
CA ALA A 134 -4.86 -12.31 -0.48
C ALA A 134 -5.52 -11.38 0.54
N VAL A 135 -6.06 -10.27 0.06
CA VAL A 135 -6.81 -9.28 0.85
C VAL A 135 -8.08 -8.89 0.07
N PRO A 136 -9.14 -8.41 0.73
CA PRO A 136 -10.32 -7.89 0.04
C PRO A 136 -9.97 -6.79 -0.96
N ASP A 137 -10.66 -6.76 -2.10
CA ASP A 137 -10.45 -5.78 -3.15
C ASP A 137 -11.49 -4.65 -3.08
N GLU A 138 -11.09 -3.52 -2.51
CA GLU A 138 -11.95 -2.37 -2.29
C GLU A 138 -12.41 -1.74 -3.62
N TYR A 139 -11.65 -1.91 -4.70
CA TYR A 139 -12.05 -1.46 -6.04
C TYR A 139 -13.28 -2.25 -6.55
N ASN A 140 -13.34 -3.54 -6.25
CA ASN A 140 -14.44 -4.44 -6.59
C ASN A 140 -15.45 -4.61 -5.43
N ALA A 141 -15.53 -3.61 -4.54
CA ALA A 141 -16.42 -3.60 -3.37
C ALA A 141 -16.30 -4.86 -2.50
N ASP A 142 -15.07 -5.35 -2.31
CA ASP A 142 -14.73 -6.51 -1.48
C ASP A 142 -15.37 -7.84 -1.92
N MET A 143 -15.97 -7.88 -3.13
CA MET A 143 -16.62 -9.08 -3.68
C MET A 143 -15.61 -10.12 -4.20
N VAL A 144 -14.36 -9.71 -4.40
CA VAL A 144 -13.25 -10.57 -4.81
C VAL A 144 -12.00 -10.22 -4.00
N SER A 145 -10.99 -11.06 -4.09
CA SER A 145 -9.70 -10.80 -3.46
C SER A 145 -8.70 -10.18 -4.44
N ARG A 146 -7.88 -9.25 -3.95
CA ARG A 146 -6.66 -8.77 -4.58
C ARG A 146 -5.44 -9.23 -3.77
N ARG A 147 -4.26 -8.81 -4.21
CA ARG A 147 -3.00 -9.07 -3.49
C ARG A 147 -2.64 -7.90 -2.58
N ALA A 148 -1.87 -8.19 -1.52
CA ALA A 148 -1.37 -7.16 -0.63
C ALA A 148 -0.45 -6.16 -1.35
N ALA A 149 0.36 -6.63 -2.30
CA ALA A 149 1.06 -5.79 -3.27
C ALA A 149 0.22 -5.65 -4.54
N PHE A 150 -0.20 -4.44 -4.90
CA PHE A 150 -1.17 -4.21 -5.97
C PHE A 150 -1.01 -2.86 -6.66
N ILE A 151 -1.52 -2.77 -7.89
CA ILE A 151 -1.90 -1.52 -8.56
C ILE A 151 -3.40 -1.36 -8.42
N ALA A 152 -3.88 -0.15 -8.09
CA ALA A 152 -5.27 0.12 -7.71
C ALA A 152 -6.31 -0.44 -8.69
N PHE A 153 -6.09 -0.29 -9.99
CA PHE A 153 -6.91 -0.86 -11.05
C PHE A 153 -6.12 -0.82 -12.38
N PRO A 154 -6.55 -1.52 -13.45
CA PRO A 154 -5.74 -1.67 -14.67
C PRO A 154 -5.33 -0.35 -15.34
N GLN A 155 -6.21 0.65 -15.30
CA GLN A 155 -6.02 1.99 -15.86
C GLN A 155 -5.56 3.03 -14.81
N ALA A 156 -5.03 2.58 -13.66
CA ALA A 156 -4.63 3.47 -12.59
C ALA A 156 -3.57 4.50 -13.03
N VAL A 157 -3.71 5.72 -12.54
CA VAL A 157 -2.84 6.86 -12.81
C VAL A 157 -2.58 7.57 -11.47
N PRO A 158 -1.33 7.63 -10.99
CA PRO A 158 -0.13 7.02 -11.55
C PRO A 158 -0.18 5.48 -11.47
N LYS A 159 0.40 4.81 -12.48
CA LYS A 159 0.46 3.34 -12.54
C LYS A 159 1.59 2.81 -11.66
N LYS A 160 1.46 3.01 -10.35
CA LYS A 160 2.47 2.64 -9.34
C LYS A 160 1.90 1.60 -8.38
N ALA A 161 2.74 0.66 -7.98
CA ALA A 161 2.37 -0.35 -7.01
C ALA A 161 2.36 0.23 -5.59
N VAL A 162 1.46 -0.29 -4.76
CA VAL A 162 1.39 -0.05 -3.32
C VAL A 162 1.36 -1.39 -2.62
N ILE A 163 2.02 -1.49 -1.46
CA ILE A 163 1.93 -2.66 -0.59
C ILE A 163 1.13 -2.29 0.65
N THR A 164 -0.04 -2.88 0.83
CA THR A 164 -0.78 -2.74 2.08
C THR A 164 -0.14 -3.61 3.15
N ARG A 165 0.18 -3.01 4.31
CA ARG A 165 0.68 -3.72 5.49
C ARG A 165 -0.29 -3.50 6.64
N GLU A 166 -1.02 -4.53 7.02
CA GLU A 166 -1.91 -4.50 8.17
C GLU A 166 -1.22 -5.08 9.41
N GLY A 167 -0.94 -4.20 10.37
CA GLY A 167 -0.42 -4.58 11.68
C GLY A 167 0.88 -5.40 11.66
N GLN A 168 1.14 -6.08 12.77
CA GLN A 168 2.12 -7.14 12.85
C GLN A 168 1.38 -8.45 13.12
N SER A 169 1.73 -9.51 12.39
CA SER A 169 1.19 -10.84 12.64
C SER A 169 1.55 -11.27 14.08
N PRO A 170 0.61 -11.83 14.87
CA PRO A 170 0.90 -12.31 16.22
C PRO A 170 2.10 -13.26 16.26
N CYS A 171 2.26 -14.08 15.21
CA CYS A 171 3.36 -15.03 15.14
C CYS A 171 4.76 -14.42 15.02
N THR A 172 4.88 -13.17 14.56
CA THR A 172 6.13 -12.42 14.56
C THR A 172 6.34 -11.69 15.89
N TYR A 173 5.26 -11.17 16.48
CA TYR A 173 5.30 -10.43 17.74
C TYR A 173 5.58 -11.33 18.95
N GLU A 174 4.89 -12.47 19.05
CA GLU A 174 5.00 -13.43 20.15
C GLU A 174 6.28 -14.28 20.10
N CYS A 175 7.05 -14.21 19.00
CA CYS A 175 8.27 -14.98 18.91
C CYS A 175 9.40 -14.28 19.69
N PRO A 176 9.88 -14.83 20.82
CA PRO A 176 10.95 -14.20 21.60
C PRO A 176 12.28 -14.12 20.82
N ALA A 177 12.45 -15.00 19.84
CA ALA A 177 13.61 -15.02 18.96
C ALA A 177 13.49 -14.03 17.79
N GLY A 178 12.35 -13.36 17.61
CA GLY A 178 12.11 -12.43 16.48
C GLY A 178 12.00 -13.12 15.11
N ILE A 179 11.70 -14.42 15.08
CA ILE A 179 11.58 -15.18 13.82
C ILE A 179 10.36 -14.69 13.05
N LYS A 180 10.55 -14.37 11.78
CA LYS A 180 9.50 -13.90 10.85
C LYS A 180 8.61 -15.06 10.40
N ALA A 181 7.80 -15.60 11.31
CA ALA A 181 7.03 -16.82 11.09
C ALA A 181 6.08 -16.73 9.89
N HIS A 182 5.38 -15.61 9.76
CA HIS A 182 4.52 -15.34 8.61
C HIS A 182 5.27 -15.47 7.28
N GLY A 183 6.52 -15.00 7.21
CA GLY A 183 7.30 -15.00 5.98
C GLY A 183 7.68 -16.41 5.51
N TYR A 184 8.21 -17.27 6.39
CA TYR A 184 8.61 -18.60 5.95
C TYR A 184 7.40 -19.50 5.70
N VAL A 185 6.30 -19.35 6.46
CA VAL A 185 5.05 -20.07 6.19
C VAL A 185 4.52 -19.71 4.80
N ALA A 186 4.57 -18.43 4.43
CA ALA A 186 4.19 -17.96 3.11
C ALA A 186 5.08 -18.59 2.01
N ARG A 187 6.41 -18.63 2.20
CA ARG A 187 7.36 -19.27 1.28
C ARG A 187 7.14 -20.78 1.14
N VAL A 188 6.85 -21.48 2.25
CA VAL A 188 6.49 -22.91 2.24
C VAL A 188 5.24 -23.14 1.41
N ARG A 189 4.21 -22.29 1.56
CA ARG A 189 2.98 -22.37 0.76
C ARG A 189 3.26 -22.20 -0.74
N SER A 190 4.25 -21.39 -1.10
CA SER A 190 4.69 -21.19 -2.49
C SER A 190 5.63 -22.30 -3.00
N GLY A 191 5.99 -23.31 -2.19
CA GLY A 191 6.93 -24.36 -2.56
C GLY A 191 8.41 -23.94 -2.51
N GLU A 192 8.71 -22.73 -2.03
CA GLU A 192 10.06 -22.15 -1.99
C GLU A 192 10.78 -22.56 -0.69
N LEU A 193 11.00 -23.86 -0.50
CA LEU A 193 11.50 -24.41 0.77
C LEU A 193 12.90 -23.90 1.15
N ASP A 194 13.81 -23.75 0.18
CA ASP A 194 15.16 -23.26 0.45
C ASP A 194 15.12 -21.79 0.92
N GLN A 195 14.31 -20.93 0.27
CA GLN A 195 14.13 -19.53 0.69
C GLN A 195 13.42 -19.43 2.05
N ALA A 196 12.50 -20.35 2.35
CA ALA A 196 11.87 -20.43 3.65
C ALA A 196 12.89 -20.74 4.76
N PHE A 197 13.84 -21.64 4.49
CA PHE A 197 14.92 -21.98 5.41
C PHE A 197 15.85 -20.78 5.62
N ASP A 198 16.30 -20.16 4.53
CA ASP A 198 17.21 -19.00 4.55
C ASP A 198 16.60 -17.82 5.31
N LEU A 199 15.29 -17.59 5.18
CA LEU A 199 14.60 -16.55 5.93
C LEU A 199 14.62 -16.78 7.45
N VAL A 200 14.60 -18.04 7.91
CA VAL A 200 14.76 -18.34 9.35
C VAL A 200 16.22 -18.19 9.76
N LEU A 201 17.16 -18.57 8.88
CA LEU A 201 18.60 -18.39 9.09
C LEU A 201 19.01 -16.93 9.27
N GLU A 202 18.32 -15.97 8.66
CA GLU A 202 18.54 -14.53 8.89
C GLU A 202 18.48 -14.16 10.38
N THR A 203 17.72 -14.91 11.17
CA THR A 203 17.52 -14.65 12.61
C THR A 203 18.29 -15.62 13.50
N THR A 204 18.47 -16.87 13.07
CA THR A 204 19.06 -17.90 13.93
C THR A 204 19.73 -19.04 13.15
N PRO A 205 20.95 -19.46 13.52
CA PRO A 205 21.69 -20.49 12.79
C PRO A 205 21.19 -21.93 13.05
N LEU A 206 20.36 -22.16 14.08
CA LEU A 206 19.94 -23.50 14.53
C LEU A 206 18.49 -23.83 14.17
N VAL A 207 18.11 -23.66 12.91
CA VAL A 207 16.74 -23.84 12.41
C VAL A 207 16.19 -25.24 12.73
N GLY A 208 16.98 -26.30 12.51
CA GLY A 208 16.57 -27.68 12.75
C GLY A 208 16.29 -28.01 14.22
N SER A 209 17.13 -27.49 15.12
CA SER A 209 16.94 -27.64 16.57
C SER A 209 15.71 -26.89 17.03
N LEU A 210 15.55 -25.63 16.59
CA LEU A 210 14.37 -24.82 16.94
C LEU A 210 13.07 -25.43 16.42
N GLY A 211 13.07 -26.09 15.26
CA GLY A 211 11.89 -26.83 14.78
C GLY A 211 11.45 -27.96 15.74
N ARG A 212 12.34 -28.46 16.60
CA ARG A 212 12.09 -29.57 17.53
C ARG A 212 11.86 -29.10 18.97
N THR A 213 12.60 -28.10 19.42
CA THR A 213 12.57 -27.63 20.82
C THR A 213 11.64 -26.44 21.04
N CYS A 214 11.15 -25.78 19.98
CA CYS A 214 10.24 -24.65 20.13
C CYS A 214 8.98 -25.07 20.90
N TYR A 215 8.60 -24.25 21.88
CA TYR A 215 7.37 -24.39 22.66
C TYR A 215 6.16 -23.69 22.01
N ALA A 216 6.35 -23.13 20.82
CA ALA A 216 5.33 -22.62 19.89
C ALA A 216 4.32 -21.59 20.49
N PRO A 217 4.77 -20.51 21.15
CA PRO A 217 3.85 -19.51 21.72
C PRO A 217 2.97 -18.85 20.64
N CYS A 218 3.57 -18.60 19.46
CA CYS A 218 2.89 -18.07 18.28
C CYS A 218 1.73 -18.92 17.74
N GLU A 219 1.67 -20.22 18.06
CA GLU A 219 0.54 -21.07 17.64
C GLU A 219 -0.68 -20.84 18.54
N GLY A 220 -0.48 -20.48 19.82
CA GLY A 220 -1.57 -20.16 20.75
C GLY A 220 -2.32 -18.89 20.37
N GLU A 221 -1.59 -17.85 19.99
CA GLU A 221 -2.14 -16.54 19.58
C GLU A 221 -2.44 -16.45 18.07
N CYS A 222 -2.60 -17.59 17.40
CA CYS A 222 -2.81 -17.61 15.95
C CYS A 222 -4.23 -17.13 15.60
N THR A 223 -4.35 -16.05 14.82
CA THR A 223 -5.66 -15.52 14.38
C THR A 223 -6.49 -16.50 13.55
N ARG A 224 -5.87 -17.52 12.93
CA ARG A 224 -6.61 -18.60 12.24
C ARG A 224 -7.31 -19.57 13.19
N GLY A 225 -6.97 -19.53 14.49
CA GLY A 225 -7.63 -20.31 15.53
C GLY A 225 -9.14 -20.09 15.56
N GLU A 226 -9.60 -18.88 15.26
CA GLU A 226 -11.03 -18.51 15.21
C GLU A 226 -11.74 -19.02 13.93
N LEU A 227 -10.99 -19.47 12.92
CA LEU A 227 -11.52 -19.87 11.61
C LEU A 227 -11.45 -21.39 11.40
N GLU A 228 -10.24 -21.96 11.40
CA GLU A 228 -9.96 -23.36 11.02
C GLU A 228 -8.95 -24.05 11.94
N GLY A 229 -8.51 -23.37 13.00
CA GLY A 229 -7.48 -23.83 13.92
C GLY A 229 -6.11 -23.16 13.70
N PRO A 230 -5.21 -23.25 14.70
CA PRO A 230 -3.90 -22.63 14.62
C PRO A 230 -3.02 -23.34 13.60
N LEU A 231 -2.22 -22.57 12.87
CA LEU A 231 -1.24 -23.15 11.96
C LEU A 231 -0.14 -23.87 12.74
N PRO A 232 0.31 -25.07 12.30
CA PRO A 232 1.40 -25.79 12.94
C PRO A 232 2.77 -25.21 12.53
N ILE A 233 3.00 -23.94 12.86
CA ILE A 233 4.17 -23.10 12.55
C ILE A 233 5.50 -23.81 12.90
N ARG A 234 5.58 -24.46 14.06
CA ARG A 234 6.74 -25.23 14.51
C ARG A 234 6.99 -26.45 13.62
N ARG A 235 5.93 -27.20 13.26
CA ARG A 235 6.08 -28.38 12.40
C ARG A 235 6.52 -27.98 11.00
N LEU A 236 6.00 -26.87 10.47
CA LEU A 236 6.45 -26.31 9.20
C LEU A 236 7.94 -25.94 9.24
N LYS A 237 8.40 -25.30 10.32
CA LYS A 237 9.83 -25.00 10.51
C LYS A 237 10.69 -26.26 10.53
N ARG A 238 10.24 -27.30 11.25
CA ARG A 238 10.92 -28.60 11.27
C ARG A 238 10.97 -29.24 9.89
N PHE A 239 9.85 -29.27 9.17
CA PHE A 239 9.75 -29.82 7.82
C PHE A 239 10.75 -29.16 6.86
N VAL A 240 10.78 -27.82 6.83
CA VAL A 240 11.71 -27.07 5.99
C VAL A 240 13.18 -27.38 6.30
N ALA A 241 13.53 -27.51 7.58
CA ALA A 241 14.88 -27.89 7.98
C ALA A 241 15.23 -29.32 7.58
N ASP A 242 14.32 -30.27 7.80
CA ASP A 242 14.53 -31.68 7.50
C ASP A 242 14.71 -31.89 5.98
N GLU A 243 13.92 -31.22 5.14
CA GLU A 243 14.07 -31.21 3.67
C GLU A 243 15.44 -30.64 3.23
N ARG A 244 15.83 -29.48 3.78
CA ARG A 244 17.11 -28.84 3.45
C ARG A 244 18.30 -29.74 3.81
N TYR A 245 18.31 -30.31 5.01
CA TYR A 245 19.38 -31.20 5.44
C TYR A 245 19.35 -32.55 4.70
N GLY A 246 18.17 -33.04 4.32
CA GLY A 246 18.01 -34.23 3.50
C GLY A 246 18.70 -34.08 2.14
N LYS A 247 18.50 -32.94 1.46
CA LYS A 247 19.20 -32.62 0.20
C LYS A 247 20.73 -32.64 0.35
N VAL A 248 21.26 -32.09 1.44
CA VAL A 248 22.71 -32.05 1.71
C VAL A 248 23.28 -33.46 1.94
N ARG A 249 22.49 -34.39 2.48
CA ARG A 249 22.92 -35.78 2.71
C ARG A 249 22.86 -36.65 1.45
N ALA A 250 22.09 -36.24 0.45
CA ALA A 250 21.84 -37.00 -0.77
C ALA A 250 22.74 -36.60 -1.95
N GLY A 251 23.44 -35.46 -1.87
CA GLY A 251 24.47 -35.03 -2.81
C GLY A 251 25.87 -35.28 -2.27
#